data_AF-A0AAD4LYY1-F1
#
_entry.id   AF-A0AAD4LYY1-F1
#
_cell.length_a   1.000
_cell.length_b   1.000
_cell.length_c   1.000
_cell.angle_alpha   90.00
_cell.angle_beta   90.00
_cell.angle_gamma   90.00
#
_symmetry.space_group_name_H-M   'P 1'
#
loop_
_entity.id
_entity.type
_entity.pdbx_description
1 polymer ?
#
loop_
_entity_poly.entity_id
_entity_poly.type
_entity_poly.pdbx_seq_one_letter_code
_entity_poly.pdbx_strand_id
1 'polypeptide(L)'
;MLPKFLLLTKDLVDLTLVEIPSAGYFSPESLVTSLSGMTQLEILDIGFTSPSSRPNRRSLPSLRRAVLSSLTRFSFRGISEYLEDLVAGIEAPALDCLIVTLFNQLSFDVPQLHQFISRAENLRVPSRAELKSSKNGVSILFQLARTDTPRDLSLRIACKPLDWQVSSIAEICNQSSTLFSRVEVLNIHGDYRQPARREEIGVPEWLELFRPFTAVRSLYVSVSLGPLVAHALEDAADGPVMEVLPALQLLDFRGSRESAPVEKFVTARQPTLDVQYGDSN
;
A
#
# COMPACT_ATOMS: atom_id res chain seq x y z
N MET A 1 16.81 -21.58 -15.62
CA MET A 1 17.45 -21.22 -16.91
C MET A 1 17.36 -19.73 -17.22
N LEU A 2 16.29 -19.03 -16.82
CA LEU A 2 16.08 -17.60 -17.06
C LEU A 2 17.27 -16.67 -16.72
N PRO A 3 17.97 -16.79 -15.57
CA PRO A 3 19.06 -15.86 -15.24
C PRO A 3 20.22 -15.87 -16.23
N LYS A 4 20.49 -17.02 -16.89
CA LYS A 4 21.59 -17.13 -17.85
C LYS A 4 21.32 -16.38 -19.16
N PHE A 5 20.06 -16.29 -19.58
CA PHE A 5 19.68 -15.55 -20.78
C PHE A 5 19.75 -14.05 -20.56
N LEU A 6 19.32 -13.59 -19.38
CA LEU A 6 19.33 -12.18 -19.00
C LEU A 6 20.75 -11.58 -18.97
N LEU A 7 21.77 -12.39 -18.67
CA LEU A 7 23.17 -11.95 -18.69
C LEU A 7 23.69 -11.58 -20.10
N LEU A 8 23.01 -12.01 -21.17
CA LEU A 8 23.42 -11.75 -22.55
C LEU A 8 22.80 -10.46 -23.12
N THR A 9 21.81 -9.87 -22.44
CA THR A 9 21.02 -8.73 -22.91
C THR A 9 21.33 -7.49 -22.07
N LYS A 10 22.37 -6.73 -22.45
CA LYS A 10 22.79 -5.51 -21.72
C LYS A 10 21.97 -4.27 -22.07
N ASP A 11 21.45 -4.22 -23.28
CA ASP A 11 20.69 -3.08 -23.82
C ASP A 11 19.17 -3.28 -23.72
N LEU A 12 18.74 -4.11 -22.78
CA LEU A 12 17.32 -4.37 -22.55
C LEU A 12 16.68 -3.17 -21.85
N VAL A 13 15.63 -2.62 -22.47
CA VAL A 13 14.86 -1.48 -21.94
C VAL A 13 13.63 -1.93 -21.14
N ASP A 14 13.02 -3.06 -21.53
CA ASP A 14 11.85 -3.64 -20.88
C ASP A 14 12.11 -5.11 -20.54
N LEU A 15 11.95 -5.46 -19.27
CA LEU A 15 11.95 -6.84 -18.80
C LEU A 15 10.62 -7.17 -18.13
N THR A 16 9.81 -7.96 -18.83
CA THR A 16 8.53 -8.46 -18.34
C THR A 16 8.60 -9.97 -18.09
N LEU A 17 8.44 -10.36 -16.81
CA LEU A 17 8.47 -11.73 -16.32
C LEU A 17 7.14 -12.06 -15.62
N VAL A 18 6.09 -12.29 -16.39
CA VAL A 18 4.73 -12.54 -15.89
C VAL A 18 4.38 -14.03 -15.90
N GLU A 19 3.30 -14.37 -15.20
CA GLU A 19 2.74 -15.73 -15.14
C GLU A 19 3.72 -16.81 -14.65
N ILE A 20 4.68 -16.43 -13.80
CA ILE A 20 5.66 -17.38 -13.27
C ILE A 20 4.93 -18.39 -12.35
N PRO A 21 4.99 -19.71 -12.64
CA PRO A 21 4.39 -20.73 -11.78
C PRO A 21 5.21 -20.93 -10.50
N SER A 22 4.64 -21.58 -9.48
CA SER A 22 5.34 -21.89 -8.22
C SER A 22 6.66 -22.66 -8.43
N ALA A 23 6.71 -23.56 -9.43
CA ALA A 23 7.93 -24.29 -9.80
C ALA A 23 8.96 -23.42 -10.55
N GLY A 24 8.55 -22.26 -11.06
CA GLY A 24 9.38 -21.32 -11.82
C GLY A 24 10.10 -20.27 -10.97
N TYR A 25 9.96 -20.33 -9.64
CA TYR A 25 10.64 -19.41 -8.74
C TYR A 25 12.16 -19.52 -8.90
N PHE A 26 12.81 -18.39 -9.08
CA PHE A 26 14.27 -18.24 -9.11
C PHE A 26 14.73 -17.41 -7.92
N SER A 27 15.98 -17.55 -7.48
CA SER A 27 16.48 -16.73 -6.35
C SER A 27 16.46 -15.23 -6.71
N PRO A 28 15.98 -14.34 -5.81
CA PRO A 28 16.14 -12.90 -5.93
C PRO A 28 17.59 -12.48 -6.23
N GLU A 29 18.58 -13.12 -5.60
CA GLU A 29 20.00 -12.82 -5.79
C GLU A 29 20.47 -13.08 -7.23
N SER A 30 19.97 -14.16 -7.82
CA SER A 30 20.25 -14.51 -9.22
C SER A 30 19.64 -13.50 -10.18
N LEU A 31 18.45 -13.00 -9.86
CA LEU A 31 17.81 -11.93 -10.63
C LEU A 31 18.60 -10.63 -10.50
N VAL A 32 18.92 -10.19 -9.28
CA VAL A 32 19.72 -8.98 -9.01
C VAL A 32 21.05 -9.02 -9.77
N THR A 33 21.74 -10.17 -9.75
CA THR A 33 22.98 -10.37 -10.50
C THR A 33 22.77 -10.16 -12.00
N SER A 34 21.65 -10.64 -12.53
CA SER A 34 21.29 -10.49 -13.93
C SER A 34 20.94 -9.03 -14.28
N LEU A 35 20.21 -8.35 -13.40
CA LEU A 35 19.81 -6.94 -13.55
C LEU A 35 21.00 -5.98 -13.47
N SER A 36 22.08 -6.33 -12.75
CA SER A 36 23.21 -5.41 -12.52
C SER A 36 23.94 -4.96 -13.80
N GLY A 37 23.81 -5.69 -14.90
CA GLY A 37 24.36 -5.32 -16.21
C GLY A 37 23.41 -4.53 -17.11
N MET A 38 22.15 -4.34 -16.71
CA MET A 38 21.09 -3.75 -17.53
C MET A 38 20.94 -2.26 -17.24
N THR A 39 21.93 -1.46 -17.63
CA THR A 39 21.96 -0.03 -17.33
C THR A 39 20.89 0.77 -18.09
N GLN A 40 20.28 0.20 -19.13
CA GLN A 40 19.23 0.82 -19.93
C GLN A 40 17.81 0.38 -19.53
N LEU A 41 17.67 -0.46 -18.50
CA LEU A 41 16.37 -0.99 -18.11
C LEU A 41 15.48 0.12 -17.54
N GLU A 42 14.38 0.39 -18.22
CA GLU A 42 13.38 1.38 -17.84
C GLU A 42 12.16 0.75 -17.17
N ILE A 43 11.77 -0.45 -17.59
CA ILE A 43 10.59 -1.15 -17.11
C ILE A 43 10.98 -2.54 -16.60
N LEU A 44 10.60 -2.84 -15.36
CA LEU A 44 10.69 -4.17 -14.76
C LEU A 44 9.32 -4.61 -14.28
N ASP A 45 8.78 -5.70 -14.82
CA ASP A 45 7.55 -6.32 -14.34
C ASP A 45 7.82 -7.78 -13.96
N ILE A 46 7.45 -8.15 -12.74
CA ILE A 46 7.64 -9.50 -12.20
C ILE A 46 6.33 -9.97 -11.59
N GLY A 47 5.75 -11.04 -12.14
CA GLY A 47 4.47 -11.56 -11.71
C GLY A 47 4.47 -13.06 -11.51
N PHE A 48 4.24 -13.49 -10.27
CA PHE A 48 3.95 -14.88 -9.92
C PHE A 48 2.45 -15.17 -10.02
N THR A 49 2.10 -16.42 -10.30
CA THR A 49 0.68 -16.87 -10.39
C THR A 49 0.12 -17.33 -9.05
N SER A 50 0.98 -17.85 -8.18
CA SER A 50 0.61 -18.45 -6.89
C SER A 50 1.74 -18.28 -5.87
N PRO A 51 1.43 -18.17 -4.57
CA PRO A 51 2.48 -18.16 -3.53
C PRO A 51 3.27 -19.48 -3.55
N SER A 52 4.59 -19.38 -3.38
CA SER A 52 5.45 -20.56 -3.17
C SER A 52 5.51 -20.92 -1.68
N SER A 53 5.58 -22.22 -1.37
CA SER A 53 5.49 -22.73 0.00
C SER A 53 6.71 -22.44 0.87
N ARG A 54 7.81 -21.91 0.31
CA ARG A 54 8.99 -21.29 0.97
C ARG A 54 10.17 -21.35 -0.02
N PRO A 55 10.66 -20.24 -0.60
CA PRO A 55 12.03 -20.23 -1.09
C PRO A 55 12.94 -20.48 0.12
N ASN A 56 13.92 -21.38 0.00
CA ASN A 56 14.84 -21.75 1.07
C ASN A 56 15.41 -20.50 1.77
N ARG A 57 14.95 -20.24 3.00
CA ARG A 57 15.44 -19.14 3.85
C ARG A 57 16.92 -19.33 4.12
N ARG A 58 17.78 -18.51 3.50
CA ARG A 58 19.18 -18.27 3.91
C ARG A 58 19.88 -17.16 3.09
N SER A 59 19.15 -16.15 2.61
CA SER A 59 19.80 -14.97 2.03
C SER A 59 20.31 -14.09 3.18
N LEU A 60 21.64 -14.07 3.37
CA LEU A 60 22.30 -12.99 4.09
C LEU A 60 22.11 -11.72 3.26
N PRO A 61 21.91 -10.53 3.87
CA PRO A 61 21.75 -9.29 3.12
C PRO A 61 22.89 -9.15 2.09
N SER A 62 22.53 -9.10 0.81
CA SER A 62 23.50 -9.03 -0.27
C SER A 62 24.36 -7.78 -0.11
N LEU A 63 25.68 -7.94 0.02
CA LEU A 63 26.59 -6.82 0.25
C LEU A 63 26.65 -5.82 -0.94
N ARG A 64 26.11 -6.20 -2.11
CA ARG A 64 26.21 -5.45 -3.35
C ARG A 64 24.83 -5.20 -3.94
N ARG A 65 24.40 -3.93 -3.93
CA ARG A 65 23.18 -3.47 -4.59
C ARG A 65 23.44 -3.19 -6.07
N ALA A 66 22.54 -3.64 -6.94
CA ALA A 66 22.53 -3.26 -8.34
C ALA A 66 21.84 -1.89 -8.49
N VAL A 67 22.53 -0.94 -9.11
CA VAL A 67 21.96 0.39 -9.38
C VAL A 67 21.33 0.38 -10.77
N LEU A 68 20.01 0.54 -10.81
CA LEU A 68 19.20 0.59 -12.03
C LEU A 68 18.79 2.04 -12.29
N SER A 69 19.76 2.84 -12.74
CA SER A 69 19.62 4.30 -12.87
C SER A 69 18.52 4.74 -13.84
N SER A 70 18.20 3.92 -14.84
CA SER A 70 17.16 4.22 -15.83
C SER A 70 15.78 3.64 -15.46
N LEU A 71 15.67 2.87 -14.38
CA LEU A 71 14.42 2.20 -14.03
C LEU A 71 13.39 3.22 -13.55
N THR A 72 12.40 3.48 -14.38
CA THR A 72 11.30 4.43 -14.11
C THR A 72 10.04 3.71 -13.66
N ARG A 73 9.85 2.44 -14.04
CA ARG A 73 8.68 1.65 -13.68
C ARG A 73 9.05 0.27 -13.13
N PHE A 74 8.55 -0.02 -11.93
CA PHE A 74 8.67 -1.33 -11.30
C PHE A 74 7.30 -1.87 -10.90
N SER A 75 6.94 -3.02 -11.45
CA SER A 75 5.74 -3.76 -11.10
C SER A 75 6.12 -5.12 -10.51
N PHE A 76 5.47 -5.46 -9.40
CA PHE A 76 5.68 -6.72 -8.71
C PHE A 76 4.35 -7.34 -8.30
N ARG A 77 4.20 -8.65 -8.53
CA ARG A 77 3.13 -9.47 -7.97
C ARG A 77 3.69 -10.75 -7.39
N GLY A 78 3.58 -10.95 -6.08
CA GLY A 78 4.19 -12.10 -5.41
C GLY A 78 4.01 -12.14 -3.89
N ILE A 79 4.90 -12.83 -3.20
CA ILE A 79 4.98 -12.85 -1.74
C ILE A 79 5.90 -11.73 -1.23
N SER A 80 5.63 -11.19 -0.05
CA SER A 80 6.43 -10.12 0.57
C SER A 80 7.91 -10.48 0.70
N GLU A 81 8.21 -11.69 1.18
CA GLU A 81 9.58 -12.16 1.42
C GLU A 81 10.46 -12.08 0.15
N TYR A 82 9.91 -12.44 -1.00
CA TYR A 82 10.62 -12.35 -2.27
C TYR A 82 10.86 -10.89 -2.67
N LEU A 83 9.84 -10.04 -2.52
CA LEU A 83 9.95 -8.62 -2.83
C LEU A 83 11.04 -7.98 -1.98
N GLU A 84 11.06 -8.25 -0.68
CA GLU A 84 12.03 -7.72 0.27
C GLU A 84 13.47 -8.09 -0.11
N ASP A 85 13.72 -9.37 -0.39
CA ASP A 85 15.03 -9.82 -0.86
C ASP A 85 15.44 -9.13 -2.17
N LEU A 86 14.49 -8.92 -3.08
CA LEU A 86 14.73 -8.26 -4.36
C LEU A 86 15.06 -6.77 -4.17
N VAL A 87 14.24 -6.03 -3.42
CA VAL A 87 14.41 -4.58 -3.21
C VAL A 87 15.58 -4.23 -2.29
N ALA A 88 16.02 -5.18 -1.45
CA ALA A 88 17.27 -5.08 -0.70
C ALA A 88 18.49 -5.11 -1.64
N GLY A 89 18.38 -5.83 -2.76
CA GLY A 89 19.44 -6.03 -3.74
C GLY A 89 19.48 -4.99 -4.87
N ILE A 90 18.48 -4.11 -4.99
CA ILE A 90 18.43 -3.09 -6.05
C ILE A 90 18.31 -1.66 -5.52
N GLU A 91 18.74 -0.71 -6.34
CA GLU A 91 18.46 0.71 -6.19
C GLU A 91 17.90 1.24 -7.50
N ALA A 92 16.85 2.05 -7.43
CA ALA A 92 16.23 2.67 -8.60
C ALA A 92 15.96 4.15 -8.28
N PRO A 93 16.98 5.03 -8.36
CA PRO A 93 16.82 6.43 -7.94
C PRO A 93 15.82 7.20 -8.81
N ALA A 94 15.69 6.83 -10.08
CA ALA A 94 14.77 7.43 -11.06
C ALA A 94 13.36 6.81 -11.08
N LEU A 95 13.02 5.98 -10.09
CA LEU A 95 11.74 5.27 -10.08
C LEU A 95 10.56 6.24 -9.90
N ASP A 96 9.66 6.25 -10.88
CA ASP A 96 8.49 7.14 -10.95
C ASP A 96 7.18 6.38 -10.68
N CYS A 97 7.17 5.08 -10.95
CA CYS A 97 5.99 4.23 -10.80
C CYS A 97 6.36 2.92 -10.10
N LEU A 98 5.71 2.65 -8.97
CA LEU A 98 5.86 1.42 -8.22
C LEU A 98 4.49 0.80 -7.97
N ILE A 99 4.27 -0.38 -8.54
CA ILE A 99 3.02 -1.14 -8.37
C ILE A 99 3.37 -2.47 -7.72
N VAL A 100 2.89 -2.69 -6.50
CA VAL A 100 3.12 -3.93 -5.76
C VAL A 100 1.79 -4.60 -5.47
N THR A 101 1.65 -5.87 -5.83
CA THR A 101 0.52 -6.73 -5.48
C THR A 101 1.01 -7.94 -4.68
N LEU A 102 0.79 -7.91 -3.37
CA LEU A 102 1.14 -9.01 -2.48
C LEU A 102 0.02 -10.04 -2.43
N PHE A 103 0.39 -11.32 -2.39
CA PHE A 103 -0.54 -12.39 -2.03
C PHE A 103 -0.96 -12.28 -0.57
N ASN A 104 -2.11 -12.86 -0.23
CA ASN A 104 -2.55 -12.95 1.15
C ASN A 104 -1.56 -13.76 1.99
N GLN A 105 -1.05 -13.17 3.07
CA GLN A 105 -0.10 -13.76 4.01
C GLN A 105 -0.58 -13.46 5.44
N LEU A 106 -0.11 -14.24 6.41
CA LEU A 106 -0.49 -14.04 7.83
C LEU A 106 0.15 -12.80 8.46
N SER A 107 1.29 -12.38 7.91
CA SER A 107 2.04 -11.22 8.33
C SER A 107 2.81 -10.67 7.14
N PHE A 108 3.00 -9.36 7.12
CA PHE A 108 3.82 -8.68 6.14
C PHE A 108 5.02 -8.10 6.87
N ASP A 109 6.23 -8.41 6.47
CA ASP A 109 7.45 -7.75 6.96
C ASP A 109 8.05 -7.06 5.74
N VAL A 110 7.91 -5.72 5.66
CA VAL A 110 8.28 -4.94 4.46
C VAL A 110 9.24 -3.75 4.69
N PRO A 111 10.27 -3.85 5.55
CA PRO A 111 11.18 -2.74 5.85
C PRO A 111 12.08 -2.35 4.67
N GLN A 112 12.49 -3.29 3.82
CA GLN A 112 13.33 -3.02 2.66
C GLN A 112 12.53 -2.31 1.56
N LEU A 113 11.25 -2.65 1.38
CA LEU A 113 10.35 -1.92 0.48
C LEU A 113 10.22 -0.46 0.91
N HIS A 114 10.07 -0.20 2.21
CA HIS A 114 10.07 1.16 2.75
C HIS A 114 11.38 1.91 2.45
N GLN A 115 12.53 1.26 2.70
CA GLN A 115 13.84 1.84 2.39
C GLN A 115 14.05 2.06 0.88
N PHE A 116 13.49 1.19 0.04
CA PHE A 116 13.54 1.33 -1.41
C PHE A 116 12.72 2.54 -1.87
N ILE A 117 11.50 2.71 -1.37
CA ILE A 117 10.64 3.86 -1.69
C ILE A 117 11.28 5.18 -1.24
N SER A 118 11.85 5.24 -0.05
CA SER A 118 12.47 6.48 0.47
C SER A 118 13.73 6.91 -0.30
N ARG A 119 14.45 5.95 -0.91
CA ARG A 119 15.59 6.20 -1.78
C ARG A 119 15.20 6.73 -3.15
N ALA A 120 14.03 6.35 -3.68
CA ALA A 120 13.53 6.84 -4.97
C ALA A 120 13.12 8.31 -4.86
N GLU A 121 13.83 9.21 -5.56
CA GLU A 121 13.64 10.66 -5.40
C GLU A 121 12.28 11.12 -5.90
N ASN A 122 11.78 10.47 -6.94
CA ASN A 122 10.55 10.84 -7.62
C ASN A 122 9.27 10.36 -6.92
N LEU A 123 9.39 9.44 -5.95
CA LEU A 123 8.28 8.95 -5.12
C LEU A 123 8.08 9.78 -3.84
N ARG A 124 8.82 10.90 -3.68
CA ARG A 124 8.84 11.65 -2.43
C ARG A 124 7.57 12.50 -2.25
N VAL A 125 6.81 12.11 -1.23
CA VAL A 125 5.74 12.85 -0.53
C VAL A 125 4.36 12.78 -1.18
N PRO A 126 3.55 11.77 -0.81
CA PRO A 126 2.16 11.76 -1.18
C PRO A 126 1.35 12.71 -0.29
N SER A 127 0.70 13.71 -0.88
CA SER A 127 -0.25 14.56 -0.15
C SER A 127 -1.63 13.90 -0.04
N ARG A 128 -1.93 12.96 -0.93
CA ARG A 128 -3.21 12.28 -1.00
C ARG A 128 -3.04 10.77 -1.14
N ALA A 129 -3.81 10.04 -0.34
CA ALA A 129 -3.96 8.61 -0.43
C ALA A 129 -5.41 8.23 -0.73
N GLU A 130 -5.56 7.12 -1.45
CA GLU A 130 -6.84 6.52 -1.79
C GLU A 130 -6.79 5.03 -1.44
N LEU A 131 -7.51 4.65 -0.40
CA LEU A 131 -7.74 3.28 -0.01
C LEU A 131 -8.96 2.75 -0.75
N LYS A 132 -8.77 1.73 -1.59
CA LYS A 132 -9.83 1.02 -2.30
C LYS A 132 -9.92 -0.39 -1.79
N SER A 133 -11.09 -0.78 -1.33
CA SER A 133 -11.40 -2.13 -0.94
C SER A 133 -12.42 -2.73 -1.90
N SER A 134 -12.18 -3.98 -2.29
CA SER A 134 -12.94 -4.69 -3.32
C SER A 134 -13.07 -6.17 -2.97
N LYS A 135 -13.88 -6.92 -3.73
CA LYS A 135 -14.01 -8.38 -3.58
C LYS A 135 -12.71 -9.16 -3.77
N ASN A 136 -11.72 -8.55 -4.44
CA ASN A 136 -10.48 -9.21 -4.85
C ASN A 136 -9.24 -8.67 -4.10
N GLY A 137 -9.42 -7.84 -3.09
CA GLY A 137 -8.31 -7.22 -2.39
C GLY A 137 -8.58 -5.79 -1.96
N VAL A 138 -7.61 -5.30 -1.20
CA VAL A 138 -7.46 -3.89 -0.84
C VAL A 138 -6.24 -3.32 -1.54
N SER A 139 -6.29 -2.05 -1.89
CA SER A 139 -5.15 -1.30 -2.38
C SER A 139 -5.11 0.08 -1.78
N ILE A 140 -3.93 0.57 -1.48
CA ILE A 140 -3.66 1.98 -1.25
C ILE A 140 -2.93 2.54 -2.46
N LEU A 141 -3.50 3.59 -3.04
CA LEU A 141 -2.92 4.37 -4.11
C LEU A 141 -2.51 5.71 -3.53
N PHE A 142 -1.30 6.15 -3.86
CA PHE A 142 -0.86 7.48 -3.53
C PHE A 142 -0.77 8.35 -4.77
N GLN A 143 -1.36 9.52 -4.68
CA GLN A 143 -1.21 10.55 -5.71
C GLN A 143 -0.02 11.41 -5.34
N LEU A 144 1.05 11.29 -6.13
CA LEU A 144 2.22 12.13 -6.00
C LEU A 144 1.96 13.48 -6.69
N ALA A 145 2.56 14.55 -6.16
CA ALA A 145 2.22 15.91 -6.58
C ALA A 145 2.51 16.17 -8.07
N ARG A 146 1.46 16.61 -8.78
CA ARG A 146 1.38 17.35 -10.07
C ARG A 146 2.67 17.45 -10.89
N THR A 147 3.06 16.34 -11.52
CA THR A 147 3.78 16.36 -12.80
C THR A 147 2.80 16.05 -13.94
N ASP A 148 3.12 16.45 -15.16
CA ASP A 148 2.31 16.15 -16.36
C ASP A 148 2.17 14.65 -16.63
N THR A 149 3.02 13.83 -15.99
CA THR A 149 2.95 12.38 -15.97
C THR A 149 2.40 11.87 -14.64
N PRO A 150 1.40 10.96 -14.64
CA PRO A 150 0.95 10.29 -13.43
C PRO A 150 2.10 9.49 -12.82
N ARG A 151 2.49 9.85 -11.59
CA ARG A 151 3.41 9.09 -10.75
C ARG A 151 2.58 8.33 -9.73
N ASP A 152 2.63 7.01 -9.84
CA ASP A 152 1.78 6.13 -9.04
C ASP A 152 2.63 5.25 -8.13
N LEU A 153 2.39 5.39 -6.82
CA LEU A 153 2.77 4.38 -5.84
C LEU A 153 1.50 3.62 -5.46
N SER A 154 1.45 2.34 -5.78
CA SER A 154 0.31 1.47 -5.46
C SER A 154 0.77 0.23 -4.73
N LEU A 155 0.20 0.00 -3.54
CA LEU A 155 0.37 -1.23 -2.79
C LEU A 155 -0.99 -1.93 -2.69
N ARG A 156 -1.07 -3.16 -3.17
CA ARG A 156 -2.26 -3.99 -3.21
C ARG A 156 -2.03 -5.30 -2.48
N ILE A 157 -3.04 -5.77 -1.77
CA ILE A 157 -3.06 -7.07 -1.10
C ILE A 157 -4.23 -7.87 -1.65
N ALA A 158 -3.93 -9.03 -2.23
CA ALA A 158 -4.91 -9.93 -2.81
C ALA A 158 -5.59 -10.79 -1.73
N CYS A 159 -6.53 -10.19 -0.99
CA CYS A 159 -7.26 -10.81 0.10
C CYS A 159 -8.78 -10.57 -0.05
N LYS A 160 -9.64 -11.53 0.35
CA LYS A 160 -11.11 -11.41 0.17
C LYS A 160 -11.84 -10.83 1.38
N PRO A 161 -11.64 -11.35 2.61
CA PRO A 161 -12.34 -10.83 3.79
C PRO A 161 -11.95 -9.39 4.10
N LEU A 162 -12.92 -8.54 4.46
CA LEU A 162 -12.68 -7.10 4.67
C LEU A 162 -11.85 -6.85 5.93
N ASP A 163 -12.09 -7.60 7.00
CA ASP A 163 -11.26 -7.62 8.22
C ASP A 163 -9.79 -7.90 7.90
N TRP A 164 -9.52 -8.95 7.10
CA TRP A 164 -8.16 -9.28 6.70
C TRP A 164 -7.56 -8.22 5.79
N GLN A 165 -8.36 -7.62 4.91
CA GLN A 165 -7.92 -6.51 4.07
C GLN A 165 -7.46 -5.32 4.92
N VAL A 166 -8.30 -4.85 5.86
CA VAL A 166 -7.99 -3.70 6.72
C VAL A 166 -6.80 -4.02 7.63
N SER A 167 -6.77 -5.20 8.26
CA SER A 167 -5.63 -5.63 9.08
C SER A 167 -4.31 -5.68 8.30
N SER A 168 -4.34 -6.24 7.09
CA SER A 168 -3.13 -6.41 6.27
C SER A 168 -2.58 -5.05 5.81
N ILE A 169 -3.45 -4.13 5.41
CA ILE A 169 -3.01 -2.80 4.97
C ILE A 169 -2.59 -1.94 6.18
N ALA A 170 -3.25 -2.08 7.34
CA ALA A 170 -2.83 -1.44 8.58
C ALA A 170 -1.41 -1.87 8.98
N GLU A 171 -1.11 -3.17 8.91
CA GLU A 171 0.23 -3.71 9.19
C GLU A 171 1.32 -3.07 8.32
N ILE A 172 1.09 -3.01 7.00
CA ILE A 172 2.02 -2.35 6.06
C ILE A 172 2.14 -0.85 6.36
N CYS A 173 1.02 -0.17 6.63
CA CYS A 173 1.01 1.26 6.94
C CYS A 173 1.79 1.58 8.22
N ASN A 174 1.65 0.76 9.25
CA ASN A 174 2.35 0.91 10.53
C ASN A 174 3.87 0.77 10.40
N GLN A 175 4.35 -0.18 9.59
CA GLN A 175 5.79 -0.36 9.33
C GLN A 175 6.41 0.79 8.53
N SER A 176 5.57 1.52 7.79
CA SER A 176 5.97 2.59 6.88
C SER A 176 5.45 3.96 7.34
N SER A 177 5.22 4.14 8.64
CA SER A 177 4.55 5.34 9.21
C SER A 177 5.14 6.67 8.75
N THR A 178 6.45 6.74 8.50
CA THR A 178 7.11 7.94 7.96
C THR A 178 6.64 8.34 6.56
N LEU A 179 6.19 7.40 5.73
CA LEU A 179 5.59 7.67 4.40
C LEU A 179 4.16 8.18 4.55
N PHE A 180 3.37 7.57 5.43
CA PHE A 180 1.94 7.85 5.60
C PHE A 180 1.66 9.09 6.45
N SER A 181 2.56 9.45 7.35
CA SER A 181 2.43 10.61 8.25
C SER A 181 2.33 11.96 7.53
N ARG A 182 2.62 12.01 6.22
CA ARG A 182 2.55 13.23 5.39
C ARG A 182 1.27 13.33 4.56
N VAL A 183 0.44 12.30 4.56
CA VAL A 183 -0.82 12.29 3.81
C VAL A 183 -1.78 13.28 4.48
N GLU A 184 -2.25 14.27 3.73
CA GLU A 184 -3.21 15.28 4.22
C GLU A 184 -4.66 14.90 3.88
N VAL A 185 -4.84 14.17 2.78
CA VAL A 185 -6.17 13.75 2.30
C VAL A 185 -6.20 12.23 2.16
N LEU A 186 -7.09 11.59 2.92
CA LEU A 186 -7.35 10.15 2.83
C LEU A 186 -8.75 9.92 2.29
N ASN A 187 -8.86 9.14 1.21
CA ASN A 187 -10.15 8.73 0.65
C ASN A 187 -10.29 7.22 0.81
N ILE A 188 -11.46 6.77 1.27
CA ILE A 188 -11.73 5.37 1.58
C ILE A 188 -12.96 4.95 0.80
N HIS A 189 -12.74 4.05 -0.16
CA HIS A 189 -13.75 3.54 -1.07
C HIS A 189 -13.93 2.04 -0.89
N GLY A 190 -15.17 1.58 -0.80
CA GLY A 190 -15.51 0.16 -0.85
C GLY A 190 -16.47 -0.13 -2.00
N ASP A 191 -16.31 -1.30 -2.62
CA ASP A 191 -17.32 -1.89 -3.53
C ASP A 191 -18.03 -3.06 -2.84
N TYR A 192 -18.54 -2.81 -1.63
CA TYR A 192 -19.36 -3.78 -0.91
C TYR A 192 -20.82 -3.49 -1.16
N ARG A 193 -21.36 -4.13 -2.21
CA ARG A 193 -22.81 -4.14 -2.48
C ARG A 193 -23.61 -4.96 -1.46
N GLN A 194 -22.94 -5.76 -0.65
CA GLN A 194 -23.58 -6.49 0.44
C GLN A 194 -23.27 -5.76 1.75
N PRO A 195 -24.27 -5.54 2.62
CA PRO A 195 -24.00 -5.03 3.95
C PRO A 195 -23.04 -6.03 4.60
N ALA A 196 -21.82 -5.59 4.90
CA ALA A 196 -20.91 -6.35 5.74
C ALA A 196 -21.72 -6.75 6.97
N ARG A 197 -21.73 -8.05 7.32
CA ARG A 197 -22.33 -8.45 8.59
C ARG A 197 -21.60 -7.63 9.66
N ARG A 198 -22.34 -6.80 10.39
CA ARG A 198 -21.77 -5.84 11.37
C ARG A 198 -20.82 -6.50 12.37
N GLU A 199 -20.96 -7.81 12.55
CA GLU A 199 -20.23 -8.65 13.50
C GLU A 199 -18.86 -9.13 12.98
N GLU A 200 -18.51 -8.94 11.71
CA GLU A 200 -17.30 -9.54 11.12
C GLU A 200 -16.06 -8.64 11.09
N ILE A 201 -16.15 -7.36 11.46
CA ILE A 201 -15.00 -6.45 11.40
C ILE A 201 -14.79 -5.82 12.77
N GLY A 202 -13.61 -6.06 13.34
CA GLY A 202 -13.23 -5.39 14.56
C GLY A 202 -13.03 -3.89 14.31
N VAL A 203 -13.59 -3.10 15.20
CA VAL A 203 -13.21 -1.71 15.42
C VAL A 203 -11.68 -1.52 15.54
N PRO A 204 -10.91 -2.42 16.19
CA PRO A 204 -9.47 -2.24 16.35
C PRO A 204 -8.71 -2.07 15.02
N GLU A 205 -9.05 -2.83 13.98
CA GLU A 205 -8.31 -2.86 12.72
C GLU A 205 -8.38 -1.51 11.98
N TRP A 206 -9.52 -0.83 12.02
CA TRP A 206 -9.66 0.51 11.45
C TRP A 206 -8.85 1.56 12.22
N LEU A 207 -8.79 1.45 13.55
CA LEU A 207 -7.98 2.34 14.37
C LEU A 207 -6.49 2.14 14.13
N GLU A 208 -6.04 0.89 14.04
CA GLU A 208 -4.66 0.56 13.66
C GLU A 208 -4.32 1.11 12.28
N LEU A 209 -5.25 1.04 11.32
CA LEU A 209 -5.06 1.63 10.00
C LEU A 209 -4.88 3.15 10.05
N PHE A 210 -5.59 3.85 10.93
CA PHE A 210 -5.55 5.31 10.99
C PHE A 210 -4.35 5.89 11.72
N ARG A 211 -3.71 5.13 12.63
CA ARG A 211 -2.56 5.61 13.42
C ARG A 211 -1.41 6.19 12.59
N PRO A 212 -0.98 5.60 11.45
CA PRO A 212 0.10 6.16 10.63
C PRO A 212 -0.20 7.51 9.98
N PHE A 213 -1.47 7.90 9.90
CA PHE A 213 -1.96 9.04 9.10
C PHE A 213 -2.09 10.31 9.94
N THR A 214 -0.99 10.74 10.57
CA THR A 214 -1.02 11.83 11.56
C THR A 214 -1.32 13.21 10.97
N ALA A 215 -0.99 13.46 9.70
CA ALA A 215 -1.26 14.73 9.02
C ALA A 215 -2.60 14.79 8.29
N VAL A 216 -3.44 13.74 8.32
CA VAL A 216 -4.71 13.73 7.60
C VAL A 216 -5.63 14.81 8.15
N ARG A 217 -5.95 15.78 7.31
CA ARG A 217 -6.89 16.87 7.56
C ARG A 217 -8.27 16.58 7.00
N SER A 218 -8.34 15.84 5.89
CA SER A 218 -9.61 15.50 5.26
C SER A 218 -9.72 13.98 5.07
N LEU A 219 -10.73 13.41 5.70
CA LEU A 219 -11.10 12.01 5.56
C LEU A 219 -12.44 11.90 4.81
N TYR A 220 -12.39 11.29 3.64
CA TYR A 220 -13.56 10.99 2.82
C TYR A 220 -13.86 9.50 2.87
N VAL A 221 -15.08 9.12 3.22
CA VAL A 221 -15.49 7.72 3.32
C VAL A 221 -16.72 7.48 2.45
N SER A 222 -16.65 6.45 1.60
CA SER A 222 -17.78 6.02 0.77
C SER A 222 -18.93 5.44 1.61
N VAL A 223 -20.16 5.57 1.10
CA VAL A 223 -21.40 5.03 1.71
C VAL A 223 -21.21 3.62 2.29
N SER A 224 -20.62 2.70 1.51
CA SER A 224 -20.54 1.28 1.89
C SER A 224 -19.66 1.00 3.10
N LEU A 225 -18.68 1.86 3.38
CA LEU A 225 -17.76 1.73 4.51
C LEU A 225 -18.05 2.73 5.63
N GLY A 226 -18.94 3.70 5.40
CA GLY A 226 -19.27 4.77 6.33
C GLY A 226 -19.65 4.26 7.71
N PRO A 227 -20.64 3.34 7.86
CA PRO A 227 -21.05 2.84 9.18
C PRO A 227 -19.93 2.15 9.96
N LEU A 228 -19.03 1.42 9.27
CA LEU A 228 -17.92 0.70 9.90
C LEU A 228 -16.85 1.67 10.41
N VAL A 229 -16.45 2.63 9.56
CA VAL A 229 -15.47 3.65 9.92
C VAL A 229 -16.02 4.56 11.02
N ALA A 230 -17.28 4.97 10.92
CA ALA A 230 -17.93 5.80 11.94
C ALA A 230 -17.94 5.12 13.31
N HIS A 231 -18.35 3.84 13.36
CA HIS A 231 -18.35 3.09 14.61
C HIS A 231 -16.95 2.99 15.22
N ALA A 232 -15.92 2.75 14.39
CA ALA A 232 -14.55 2.71 14.89
C ALA A 232 -14.09 4.06 15.46
N LEU A 233 -14.40 5.17 14.78
CA LEU A 233 -14.09 6.52 15.27
C LEU A 233 -14.83 6.84 16.58
N GLU A 234 -16.08 6.41 16.72
CA GLU A 234 -16.87 6.62 17.93
C GLU A 234 -16.28 5.89 19.14
N ASP A 235 -15.87 4.64 18.96
CA ASP A 235 -15.22 3.86 20.01
C ASP A 235 -13.86 4.48 20.40
N ALA A 236 -13.16 5.10 19.45
CA ALA A 236 -11.94 5.85 19.76
C ALA A 236 -12.19 7.08 20.63
N ALA A 237 -13.42 7.60 20.70
CA ALA A 237 -13.78 8.73 21.56
C ALA A 237 -13.81 8.36 23.05
N ASP A 238 -14.04 7.09 23.38
CA ASP A 238 -14.04 6.60 24.77
C ASP A 238 -12.62 6.17 25.23
N GLY A 239 -11.63 6.15 24.33
CA GLY A 239 -10.22 5.82 24.59
C GLY A 239 -9.29 7.07 24.58
N PRO A 240 -7.96 6.92 24.47
CA PRO A 240 -7.05 8.03 24.23
C PRO A 240 -7.27 8.60 22.81
N VAL A 241 -8.34 9.38 22.64
CA VAL A 241 -8.84 10.00 21.38
C VAL A 241 -7.78 10.78 20.60
N MET A 242 -6.72 11.21 21.31
CA MET A 242 -5.68 12.09 20.81
C MET A 242 -4.70 11.40 19.84
N GLU A 243 -4.67 10.07 19.77
CA GLU A 243 -3.66 9.37 18.96
C GLU A 243 -4.10 9.11 17.51
N VAL A 244 -5.40 9.05 17.23
CA VAL A 244 -5.93 8.62 15.92
C VAL A 244 -6.28 9.84 15.06
N LEU A 245 -5.59 10.08 13.95
CA LEU A 245 -5.84 11.22 13.03
C LEU A 245 -5.80 12.61 13.72
N PRO A 246 -4.76 12.96 14.49
CA PRO A 246 -4.73 14.20 15.30
C PRO A 246 -4.95 15.50 14.52
N ALA A 247 -4.64 15.53 13.22
CA ALA A 247 -4.82 16.72 12.38
C ALA A 247 -6.19 16.82 11.68
N LEU A 248 -7.13 15.91 11.96
CA LEU A 248 -8.40 15.82 11.24
C LEU A 248 -9.25 17.08 11.44
N GLN A 249 -9.64 17.70 10.32
CA GLN A 249 -10.45 18.91 10.25
C GLN A 249 -11.75 18.73 9.48
N LEU A 250 -11.79 17.79 8.54
CA LEU A 250 -12.96 17.49 7.72
C LEU A 250 -13.20 15.99 7.70
N LEU A 251 -14.40 15.57 8.09
CA LEU A 251 -14.89 14.21 7.98
C LEU A 251 -16.13 14.21 7.09
N ASP A 252 -16.06 13.53 5.95
CA ASP A 252 -17.16 13.44 4.97
C ASP A 252 -17.56 11.97 4.75
N PHE A 253 -18.79 11.64 5.15
CA PHE A 253 -19.45 10.37 4.84
C PHE A 253 -20.36 10.55 3.64
N ARG A 254 -19.81 10.33 2.44
CA ARG A 254 -20.54 10.57 1.19
C ARG A 254 -21.77 9.69 1.10
N GLY A 255 -22.94 10.30 0.89
CA GLY A 255 -24.20 9.62 0.58
C GLY A 255 -24.87 8.87 1.73
N SER A 256 -24.41 9.03 2.98
CA SER A 256 -25.13 8.52 4.15
C SER A 256 -26.19 9.53 4.60
N ARG A 257 -27.47 9.16 4.53
CA ARG A 257 -28.59 9.96 5.08
C ARG A 257 -28.73 9.84 6.60
N GLU A 258 -28.24 8.75 7.16
CA GLU A 258 -28.23 8.53 8.60
C GLU A 258 -26.94 9.14 9.15
N SER A 259 -27.09 10.01 10.15
CA SER A 259 -25.98 10.49 10.98
C SER A 259 -25.28 9.25 11.51
N ALA A 260 -24.13 8.92 10.94
CA ALA A 260 -23.33 7.84 11.48
C ALA A 260 -22.95 8.27 12.91
N PRO A 261 -22.94 7.35 13.89
CA PRO A 261 -22.65 7.72 15.27
C PRO A 261 -21.18 8.14 15.35
N VAL A 262 -20.89 9.42 15.11
CA VAL A 262 -19.56 10.04 15.26
C VAL A 262 -19.63 11.23 16.21
N GLU A 263 -20.74 11.39 16.92
CA GLU A 263 -21.02 12.56 17.76
C GLU A 263 -20.03 12.65 18.92
N LYS A 264 -19.69 11.53 19.58
CA LYS A 264 -18.68 11.55 20.63
C LYS A 264 -17.31 11.92 20.06
N PHE A 265 -16.93 11.32 18.93
CA PHE A 265 -15.65 11.60 18.29
C PHE A 265 -15.51 13.07 17.88
N VAL A 266 -16.60 13.65 17.36
CA VAL A 266 -16.64 15.06 16.96
C VAL A 266 -16.60 15.98 18.17
N THR A 267 -17.40 15.69 19.19
CA THR A 267 -17.44 16.46 20.44
C THR A 267 -16.08 16.51 21.11
N ALA A 268 -15.36 15.39 21.14
CA ALA A 268 -14.00 15.31 21.69
C ALA A 268 -12.96 16.16 20.93
N ARG A 269 -13.29 16.65 19.73
CA ARG A 269 -12.38 17.37 18.81
C ARG A 269 -12.84 18.77 18.45
N GLN A 270 -13.89 19.27 19.09
CA GLN A 270 -14.31 20.65 18.88
C GLN A 270 -13.31 21.64 19.49
N PRO A 271 -13.08 22.80 18.83
CA PRO A 271 -13.83 23.34 17.69
C PRO A 271 -13.25 23.00 16.29
N THR A 272 -12.31 22.07 16.15
CA THR A 272 -11.49 21.94 14.92
C THR A 272 -12.05 21.04 13.82
N LEU A 273 -13.09 20.24 14.09
CA LEU A 273 -13.62 19.25 13.15
C LEU A 273 -14.97 19.68 12.55
N ASP A 274 -15.01 19.80 11.23
CA ASP A 274 -16.22 19.93 10.41
C ASP A 274 -16.68 18.56 9.91
N VAL A 275 -17.99 18.31 9.94
CA VAL A 275 -18.59 17.04 9.51
C VAL A 275 -19.60 17.32 8.42
N GLN A 276 -19.41 16.67 7.29
CA GLN A 276 -20.28 16.82 6.13
C GLN A 276 -20.97 15.50 5.82
N TYR A 277 -22.27 15.59 5.57
CA TYR A 277 -23.08 14.49 5.06
C TYR A 277 -23.52 14.88 3.65
N GLY A 278 -22.97 14.20 2.64
CA GLY A 278 -23.26 14.54 1.25
C GLY A 278 -24.64 14.08 0.79
N ASP A 279 -25.40 14.98 0.15
CA ASP A 279 -26.59 14.63 -0.62
C ASP A 279 -26.20 13.79 -1.84
N SER A 280 -26.88 12.66 -2.04
CA SER A 280 -26.62 11.78 -3.20
C SER A 280 -27.16 12.44 -4.48
N ASN A 281 -26.27 12.89 -5.37
CA ASN A 281 -26.60 13.20 -6.77
C ASN A 281 -26.55 11.93 -7.63
#